data_AF-A0A383BGZ3-F1
#
_entry.id   AF-A0A383BGZ3-F1
#
_cell.length_a   1.000
_cell.length_b   1.000
_cell.length_c   1.000
_cell.angle_alpha   90.00
_cell.angle_beta   90.00
_cell.angle_gamma   90.00
#
_symmetry.space_group_name_H-M   'P 1'
#
loop_
_entity.id
_entity.type
_entity.pdbx_description
1 polymer ?
#
loop_
_entity_poly.entity_id
_entity_poly.type
_entity_poly.pdbx_seq_one_letter_code
_entity_poly.pdbx_strand_id
1 'polypeptide(L)'
;MKEDPLPILLNTVSFEVNEITVVLVLYILVVFVLIFLSALISGSEVSFFSLSSQNLQDLSKIDEKKEKKIRNLLKNPNKLLATILIANNFINVAI
;
A
#
# COMPACT_ATOMS: atom_id res chain seq x y z
N MET A 1 27.95 44.10 -19.31
CA MET A 1 27.52 43.61 -17.99
C MET A 1 26.98 42.21 -18.22
N LYS A 2 27.53 41.19 -17.56
CA LYS A 2 27.01 39.82 -17.67
C LYS A 2 25.78 39.78 -16.77
N GLU A 3 24.61 39.51 -17.32
CA GLU A 3 23.39 39.48 -16.50
C GLU A 3 23.51 38.36 -15.47
N ASP A 4 23.17 38.68 -14.22
CA ASP A 4 23.21 37.72 -13.13
C ASP A 4 22.18 36.60 -13.40
N PRO A 5 22.59 35.31 -13.41
CA PRO A 5 21.70 34.22 -13.80
C PRO A 5 20.66 33.85 -12.72
N LEU A 6 20.87 34.30 -11.48
CA LEU A 6 20.01 34.00 -10.33
C LEU A 6 18.53 34.39 -10.51
N PRO A 7 18.19 35.63 -10.93
CA PRO A 7 16.79 36.02 -11.17
C PRO A 7 16.12 35.20 -12.26
N ILE A 8 16.85 34.78 -13.30
CA ILE A 8 16.31 33.93 -14.37
C ILE A 8 15.95 32.55 -13.81
N LEU A 9 16.85 31.94 -13.04
CA LEU A 9 16.60 30.64 -12.39
C LEU A 9 15.41 30.70 -11.41
N LEU A 10 15.29 31.77 -10.64
CA LEU A 10 14.18 31.95 -9.70
C LEU A 10 12.84 32.08 -10.43
N ASN A 11 12.83 32.82 -11.55
CA ASN A 11 11.62 33.06 -12.32
C ASN A 11 11.18 31.80 -13.11
N THR A 12 12.13 31.01 -13.62
CA THR A 12 11.83 29.73 -14.28
C THR A 12 11.27 28.69 -13.31
N VAL A 13 11.84 28.58 -12.10
CA VAL A 13 11.32 27.68 -11.05
C VAL A 13 9.91 28.12 -10.61
N SER A 14 9.68 29.42 -10.46
CA SER A 14 8.37 29.95 -10.07
C SER A 14 7.29 29.69 -11.11
N PHE A 15 7.64 29.68 -12.40
CA PHE A 15 6.72 29.39 -13.50
C PHE A 15 6.28 27.91 -13.51
N GLU A 16 7.19 26.97 -13.27
CA GLU A 16 6.86 25.53 -13.20
C GLU A 16 5.95 25.18 -12.02
N VAL A 17 6.13 25.83 -10.86
CA VAL A 17 5.31 25.57 -9.66
C VAL A 17 3.87 26.08 -9.84
N ASN A 18 3.66 27.12 -10.64
CA ASN A 18 2.33 27.71 -10.83
C ASN A 18 1.43 26.90 -11.80
N GLU A 19 2.01 25.95 -12.54
CA GLU A 19 1.30 25.06 -13.47
C GLU A 19 0.86 23.73 -12.84
N ILE A 20 0.98 23.58 -11.51
CA ILE A 20 0.46 22.41 -10.80
C ILE A 20 -1.05 22.31 -11.05
N THR A 21 -1.42 21.39 -11.93
CA THR A 21 -2.80 21.18 -12.35
C THR A 21 -3.51 20.26 -11.36
N VAL A 22 -4.82 20.48 -11.13
CA VAL A 22 -5.67 19.60 -10.28
C VAL A 22 -5.54 18.12 -10.68
N VAL A 23 -5.37 17.84 -11.98
CA VAL A 23 -5.13 16.51 -12.54
C VAL A 23 -3.87 15.87 -11.98
N LEU A 24 -2.77 16.62 -11.82
CA LEU A 24 -1.52 16.11 -11.25
C LEU A 24 -1.72 15.71 -9.78
N VAL A 25 -2.42 16.54 -9.00
CA VAL A 25 -2.72 16.24 -7.59
C VAL A 25 -3.58 14.99 -7.46
N LEU A 26 -4.57 14.81 -8.35
CA LEU A 26 -5.39 13.60 -8.40
C LEU A 26 -4.55 12.36 -8.73
N TYR A 27 -3.63 12.43 -9.69
CA TYR A 27 -2.75 11.30 -9.99
C TYR A 27 -1.86 10.92 -8.80
N ILE A 28 -1.26 11.90 -8.13
CA ILE A 28 -0.43 11.65 -6.94
C ILE A 28 -1.26 11.01 -5.83
N LEU A 29 -2.49 11.48 -5.61
CA LEU A 29 -3.39 10.90 -4.61
C LEU A 29 -3.72 9.43 -4.93
N VAL A 30 -4.05 9.13 -6.18
CA VAL A 30 -4.36 7.76 -6.62
C VAL A 30 -3.15 6.84 -6.43
N VAL A 31 -1.96 7.27 -6.87
CA VAL A 31 -0.71 6.50 -6.69
C VAL A 31 -0.42 6.27 -5.21
N PHE A 32 -0.59 7.29 -4.37
CA PHE A 32 -0.40 7.16 -2.93
C PHE A 32 -1.34 6.11 -2.31
N VAL A 33 -2.63 6.11 -2.72
CA VAL A 33 -3.60 5.10 -2.28
C VAL A 33 -3.19 3.71 -2.75
N LEU A 34 -2.77 3.55 -4.00
CA LEU A 34 -2.33 2.26 -4.53
C LEU A 34 -1.09 1.72 -3.79
N ILE A 35 -0.10 2.56 -3.50
CA ILE A 35 1.07 2.19 -2.70
C ILE A 35 0.64 1.75 -1.29
N PHE A 36 -0.27 2.49 -0.66
CA PHE A 36 -0.81 2.13 0.65
C PHE A 36 -1.51 0.76 0.63
N LEU A 37 -2.33 0.49 -0.39
CA LEU A 37 -2.97 -0.81 -0.58
C LEU A 37 -1.95 -1.95 -0.77
N SER A 38 -0.92 -1.72 -1.57
CA SER A 38 0.18 -2.68 -1.76
C SER A 38 0.89 -3.02 -0.44
N ALA A 39 1.17 -1.99 0.38
CA ALA A 39 1.74 -2.17 1.72
C ALA A 39 0.81 -2.97 2.65
N LEU A 40 -0.50 -2.72 2.63
CA LEU A 40 -1.48 -3.47 3.44
C LEU A 40 -1.59 -4.95 3.04
N ILE A 41 -1.56 -5.26 1.74
CA ILE A 41 -1.63 -6.64 1.25
C ILE A 41 -0.36 -7.40 1.69
N SER A 42 0.80 -6.79 1.49
CA SER A 42 2.09 -7.35 1.93
C SER A 42 2.15 -7.53 3.46
N GLY A 43 1.65 -6.56 4.22
CA GLY A 43 1.56 -6.66 5.69
C GLY A 43 0.60 -7.76 6.16
N SER A 44 -0.49 -7.98 5.42
CA SER A 44 -1.44 -9.07 5.71
C SER A 44 -0.79 -10.45 5.52
N GLU A 45 0.04 -10.62 4.49
CA GLU A 45 0.83 -11.84 4.30
C GLU A 45 1.68 -12.16 5.54
N VAL A 46 2.51 -11.21 5.95
CA VAL A 46 3.39 -11.36 7.10
C VAL A 46 2.57 -11.63 8.36
N SER A 47 1.46 -10.91 8.58
CA SER A 47 0.62 -11.08 9.77
C SER A 47 -0.05 -12.46 9.83
N PHE A 48 -0.58 -12.98 8.72
CA PHE A 48 -1.24 -14.28 8.72
C PHE A 48 -0.24 -15.44 8.85
N PHE A 49 0.91 -15.34 8.19
CA PHE A 49 1.90 -16.42 8.16
C PHE A 49 2.94 -16.37 9.30
N SER A 50 2.98 -15.31 10.10
CA SER A 50 3.78 -15.25 11.34
C SER A 50 3.06 -15.76 12.59
N LEU A 51 1.78 -16.13 12.50
CA LEU A 51 1.02 -16.66 13.63
C LEU A 51 1.62 -17.98 14.15
N SER A 52 2.04 -17.98 15.42
CA SER A 52 2.52 -19.18 16.10
C SER A 52 1.38 -20.04 16.66
N SER A 53 1.71 -21.28 17.05
CA SER A 53 0.78 -22.18 17.74
C SER A 53 0.22 -21.57 19.03
N GLN A 54 1.00 -20.74 19.74
CA GLN A 54 0.55 -20.03 20.93
C GLN A 54 -0.44 -18.91 20.58
N ASN A 55 -0.18 -18.14 19.52
CA ASN A 55 -1.13 -17.13 19.04
C ASN A 55 -2.46 -17.77 18.60
N LEU A 56 -2.41 -18.96 17.98
CA LEU A 56 -3.60 -19.71 17.61
C LEU A 56 -4.38 -20.23 18.82
N GLN A 57 -3.73 -20.51 19.96
CA GLN A 57 -4.44 -20.86 21.19
C GLN A 57 -5.11 -19.62 21.80
N ASP A 58 -4.44 -18.47 21.77
CA ASP A 58 -5.00 -17.21 22.25
C ASP A 58 -6.18 -16.72 21.40
N LEU A 59 -6.31 -17.16 20.14
CA LEU A 59 -7.51 -16.90 19.33
C LEU A 59 -8.79 -17.49 19.94
N SER A 60 -8.70 -18.52 20.78
CA SER A 60 -9.88 -19.06 21.48
C SER A 60 -10.43 -18.13 22.56
N LYS A 61 -9.67 -17.09 22.93
CA LYS A 61 -10.04 -16.07 23.92
C LYS A 61 -10.71 -14.84 23.29
N ILE A 62 -10.75 -14.75 21.95
CA ILE A 62 -11.44 -13.68 21.24
C ILE A 62 -12.84 -14.13 20.80
N ASP A 63 -13.55 -13.25 20.11
CA ASP A 63 -14.86 -13.56 19.52
C ASP A 63 -14.80 -14.83 18.63
N GLU A 64 -15.69 -15.79 18.92
CA GLU A 64 -15.76 -17.11 18.28
C GLU A 64 -15.91 -17.02 16.75
N LYS A 65 -16.64 -16.02 16.24
CA LYS A 65 -16.83 -15.85 14.79
C LYS A 65 -15.53 -15.44 14.12
N LYS A 66 -14.77 -14.54 14.76
CA LYS A 66 -13.47 -14.09 14.26
C LYS A 66 -12.44 -15.22 14.29
N GLU A 67 -12.37 -15.97 15.39
CA GLU A 67 -11.50 -17.14 15.50
C GLU A 67 -11.77 -18.13 14.37
N LYS A 68 -13.03 -18.54 14.20
CA LYS A 68 -13.43 -19.51 13.17
C LYS A 68 -13.04 -19.04 11.77
N LYS A 69 -13.17 -17.74 11.49
CA LYS A 69 -12.79 -17.16 10.21
C LYS A 69 -11.28 -17.25 9.98
N ILE A 70 -10.46 -16.85 10.96
CA ILE A 70 -9.00 -16.92 10.87
C ILE A 70 -8.53 -18.36 10.68
N ARG A 71 -9.04 -19.29 11.49
CA ARG A 71 -8.73 -20.73 11.35
C ARG A 71 -9.12 -21.29 9.98
N ASN A 72 -10.27 -20.87 9.44
CA ASN A 72 -10.72 -21.33 8.13
C ASN A 72 -9.83 -20.81 6.98
N LEU A 73 -9.35 -19.57 7.08
CA LEU A 73 -8.38 -19.02 6.13
C LEU A 73 -7.05 -19.78 6.20
N LEU A 74 -6.57 -20.06 7.41
CA LEU A 74 -5.33 -20.82 7.64
C LEU A 74 -5.44 -22.31 7.32
N LYS A 75 -6.64 -22.87 7.19
CA LYS A 75 -6.85 -24.27 6.80
C LYS A 75 -6.37 -24.56 5.37
N ASN A 76 -6.37 -23.54 4.50
CA ASN A 76 -5.90 -23.64 3.12
C ASN A 76 -4.87 -22.53 2.83
N PRO A 77 -3.67 -22.61 3.43
CA PRO A 77 -2.69 -21.53 3.39
C PRO A 77 -2.24 -21.22 1.95
N ASN A 78 -2.16 -22.24 1.09
CA ASN A 78 -1.82 -22.06 -0.33
C ASN A 78 -2.85 -21.22 -1.09
N LYS A 79 -4.15 -21.41 -0.81
CA LYS A 79 -5.22 -20.63 -1.44
C LYS A 79 -5.20 -19.19 -0.95
N LEU A 80 -4.96 -18.99 0.34
CA LEU A 80 -4.80 -17.67 0.95
C LEU A 80 -3.60 -16.93 0.33
N LEU A 81 -2.43 -17.58 0.30
CA LEU A 81 -1.20 -17.03 -0.28
C LEU A 81 -1.39 -16.68 -1.76
N ALA A 82 -1.97 -17.57 -2.55
CA ALA A 82 -2.26 -17.29 -3.96
C ALA A 82 -3.18 -16.08 -4.12
N THR A 83 -4.19 -15.93 -3.27
CA THR A 83 -5.11 -14.77 -3.32
C THR A 83 -4.39 -13.47 -2.98
N ILE A 84 -3.54 -13.50 -1.95
CA ILE A 84 -2.70 -12.35 -1.55
C ILE A 84 -1.74 -11.96 -2.67
N LEU A 85 -1.03 -12.94 -3.27
CA LEU A 85 -0.10 -12.71 -4.37
C LEU A 85 -0.79 -12.15 -5.62
N ILE A 86 -1.98 -12.66 -5.97
CA ILE A 86 -2.77 -12.11 -7.09
C ILE A 86 -3.18 -10.66 -6.79
N ALA A 87 -3.66 -10.37 -5.59
CA ALA A 87 -4.05 -9.01 -5.20
C ALA A 87 -2.85 -8.05 -5.22
N ASN A 88 -1.69 -8.50 -4.72
CA ASN A 88 -0.47 -7.69 -4.71
C ASN A 88 0.01 -7.38 -6.14
N ASN A 89 0.04 -8.40 -7.00
CA ASN A 89 0.40 -8.22 -8.41
C ASN A 89 -0.59 -7.32 -9.14
N PHE A 90 -1.89 -7.45 -8.86
CA PHE A 90 -2.91 -6.58 -9.45
C PHE A 90 -2.67 -5.11 -9.11
N ILE A 91 -2.42 -4.80 -7.84
CA ILE A 91 -2.13 -3.42 -7.41
C ILE A 91 -0.80 -2.93 -8.01
N ASN A 92 0.23 -3.77 -8.06
CA ASN A 92 1.52 -3.39 -8.64
C ASN A 92 1.42 -3.03 -10.13
N VAL A 93 0.58 -3.74 -10.90
CA VAL A 93 0.31 -3.40 -12.32
C VAL A 93 -0.53 -2.13 -12.46
N ALA A 94 -1.33 -1.79 -11.45
CA ALA A 94 -2.17 -0.59 -11.46
C ALA A 94 -1.42 0.70 -11.10
N ILE A 95 -0.26 0.58 -10.43
CA ILE A 95 0.67 1.69 -10.14
C ILE A 95 1.46 2.01 -11.42
#